data_AF-A0A398AAV7-F1
#
_entry.id   AF-A0A398AAV7-F1
#
_cell.length_a   1.000
_cell.length_b   1.000
_cell.length_c   1.000
_cell.angle_alpha   90.00
_cell.angle_beta   90.00
_cell.angle_gamma   90.00
#
_symmetry.space_group_name_H-M   'P 1'
#
loop_
_entity.id
_entity.type
_entity.pdbx_description
1 polymer ?
#
loop_
_entity_poly.entity_id
_entity_poly.type
_entity_poly.pdbx_seq_one_letter_code
_entity_poly.pdbx_strand_id
1 'polypeptide(L)'
;MRRMPFSIHCRHSLGHMDQQQQGDKNLSVFVGPWGGNGGTAWDDGIYHGVREIKLVYDHCIDSISLVYDKNGKAVRSEKHGGQGGNKTTEIKLQYPEEYLIGVSGYYCPVVHSGTPVIRSMTFKSNKQVYGPYGVEQGTPFSFSVNGGRIVGMNGRSGWYLDSIGFHLSRPKSTKVIHKLRKKIHWFTRMVA
;
A
#
# COMPACT_ATOMS: atom_id res chain seq x y z
N MET A 1 -47.44 4.96 -48.78
CA MET A 1 -45.96 4.85 -48.73
C MET A 1 -45.61 3.36 -48.93
N ARG A 2 -45.45 2.92 -50.17
CA ARG A 2 -44.16 2.56 -50.84
C ARG A 2 -43.27 1.59 -50.04
N ARG A 3 -43.28 0.33 -50.54
CA ARG A 3 -42.21 -0.69 -50.67
C ARG A 3 -41.49 -1.16 -49.38
N MET A 4 -41.58 -2.48 -49.15
CA MET A 4 -40.58 -3.31 -48.44
C MET A 4 -39.16 -2.94 -48.90
N PRO A 5 -38.08 -3.17 -48.12
CA PRO A 5 -37.37 -4.44 -48.36
C PRO A 5 -36.32 -4.96 -47.33
N PHE A 6 -35.79 -6.14 -47.68
CA PHE A 6 -34.42 -6.68 -47.55
C PHE A 6 -33.84 -7.06 -46.19
N SER A 7 -33.66 -8.39 -46.04
CA SER A 7 -32.50 -8.98 -45.37
C SER A 7 -31.25 -8.72 -46.22
N ILE A 8 -30.18 -8.19 -45.62
CA ILE A 8 -28.83 -8.11 -46.20
C ILE A 8 -27.86 -8.79 -45.24
N HIS A 9 -27.27 -9.87 -45.73
CA HIS A 9 -25.98 -10.37 -45.27
C HIS A 9 -24.87 -9.43 -45.75
N CYS A 10 -23.90 -9.11 -44.89
CA CYS A 10 -22.55 -8.79 -45.36
C CYS A 10 -21.49 -9.29 -44.37
N ARG A 11 -20.54 -10.06 -44.91
CA ARG A 11 -19.33 -10.59 -44.26
C ARG A 11 -18.16 -9.60 -44.41
N HIS A 12 -17.11 -9.88 -43.63
CA HIS A 12 -15.73 -9.36 -43.66
C HIS A 12 -15.54 -8.06 -42.86
N SER A 13 -14.49 -7.87 -42.06
CA SER A 13 -13.18 -8.53 -41.98
C SER A 13 -12.55 -8.27 -40.61
N LEU A 14 -11.75 -9.23 -40.15
CA LEU A 14 -10.56 -9.13 -39.30
C LEU A 14 -10.38 -7.87 -38.43
N GLY A 15 -10.64 -8.05 -37.14
CA GLY A 15 -9.96 -7.33 -36.06
C GLY A 15 -9.42 -8.35 -35.07
N HIS A 16 -8.17 -8.79 -35.28
CA HIS A 16 -7.35 -9.40 -34.24
C HIS A 16 -7.20 -8.35 -33.13
N MET A 17 -7.71 -8.63 -31.93
CA MET A 17 -7.23 -7.97 -30.70
C MET A 17 -7.14 -9.02 -29.60
N ASP A 18 -5.94 -9.60 -29.56
CA ASP A 18 -5.14 -9.97 -28.42
C ASP A 18 -5.82 -10.62 -27.21
N GLN A 19 -5.45 -11.89 -27.08
CA GLN A 19 -5.41 -12.63 -25.84
C GLN A 19 -4.64 -11.90 -24.73
N GLN A 20 -4.96 -12.31 -23.51
CA GLN A 20 -4.18 -12.17 -22.27
C GLN A 20 -4.49 -10.94 -21.41
N GLN A 21 -5.39 -11.15 -20.45
CA GLN A 21 -5.11 -10.78 -19.07
C GLN A 21 -5.59 -11.89 -18.13
N GLN A 22 -4.92 -13.05 -18.21
CA GLN A 22 -4.84 -13.96 -17.08
C GLN A 22 -3.88 -13.32 -16.06
N GLY A 23 -4.37 -12.30 -15.37
CA GLY A 23 -3.60 -11.53 -14.40
C GLY A 23 -3.20 -12.41 -13.23
N ASP A 24 -1.89 -12.63 -13.09
CA ASP A 24 -1.23 -13.09 -11.88
C ASP A 24 -1.88 -12.43 -10.65
N LYS A 25 -2.67 -13.18 -9.87
CA LYS A 25 -3.18 -12.70 -8.59
C LYS A 25 -1.98 -12.49 -7.66
N ASN A 26 -1.42 -11.28 -7.64
CA ASN A 26 -0.54 -10.85 -6.57
C ASN A 26 -1.33 -11.04 -5.27
N LEU A 27 -0.96 -12.03 -4.47
CA LEU A 27 -1.56 -12.29 -3.18
C LEU A 27 -1.16 -11.15 -2.24
N SER A 28 -1.97 -10.09 -2.25
CA SER A 28 -1.89 -9.02 -1.26
C SER A 28 -2.52 -9.49 0.04
N VAL A 29 -1.81 -9.37 1.15
CA VAL A 29 -2.33 -9.68 2.49
C VAL A 29 -2.67 -8.37 3.18
N PHE A 30 -3.85 -8.33 3.81
CA PHE A 30 -4.27 -7.21 4.63
C PHE A 30 -3.97 -7.50 6.12
N VAL A 31 -3.50 -6.50 6.86
CA VAL A 31 -3.28 -6.57 8.31
C VAL A 31 -3.80 -5.32 9.02
N GLY A 32 -4.43 -5.51 10.19
CA GLY A 32 -5.09 -4.45 10.95
C GLY A 32 -6.62 -4.42 10.69
N PRO A 33 -7.28 -3.26 10.86
CA PRO A 33 -6.72 -2.00 11.35
C PRO A 33 -6.49 -2.00 12.87
N TRP A 34 -5.50 -1.24 13.33
CA TRP A 34 -5.32 -0.90 14.75
C TRP A 34 -5.82 0.51 15.01
N GLY A 35 -6.41 0.78 16.17
CA GLY A 35 -6.97 2.07 16.52
C GLY A 35 -8.44 2.00 16.93
N GLY A 36 -9.16 3.12 16.79
CA GLY A 36 -10.58 3.23 17.12
C GLY A 36 -11.52 3.16 15.91
N ASN A 37 -12.82 3.11 16.22
CA ASN A 37 -13.90 3.06 15.23
C ASN A 37 -14.43 4.44 14.81
N GLY A 38 -13.78 5.53 15.25
CA GLY A 38 -14.14 6.89 14.88
C GLY A 38 -13.82 7.22 13.42
N GLY A 39 -14.06 8.47 13.03
CA GLY A 39 -13.77 8.98 11.69
C GLY A 39 -14.49 8.24 10.55
N THR A 40 -14.07 8.56 9.32
CA THR A 40 -14.56 7.93 8.08
C THR A 40 -13.50 6.97 7.54
N ALA A 41 -13.94 5.81 7.03
CA ALA A 41 -13.04 4.82 6.44
C ALA A 41 -12.44 5.32 5.12
N TRP A 42 -11.19 4.95 4.88
CA TRP A 42 -10.46 5.23 3.64
C TRP A 42 -9.53 4.05 3.31
N ASP A 43 -9.25 3.86 2.03
CA ASP A 43 -8.30 2.86 1.53
C ASP A 43 -7.61 3.45 0.29
N ASP A 44 -6.30 3.63 0.34
CA ASP A 44 -5.53 4.11 -0.82
C ASP A 44 -5.43 3.03 -1.91
N GLY A 45 -5.67 1.76 -1.57
CA GLY A 45 -5.52 0.61 -2.43
C GLY A 45 -4.11 0.05 -2.46
N ILE A 46 -3.82 -0.75 -3.49
CA ILE A 46 -2.58 -1.50 -3.62
C ILE A 46 -1.69 -0.90 -4.71
N TYR A 47 -0.44 -0.65 -4.36
CA TYR A 47 0.60 -0.08 -5.21
C TYR A 47 1.78 -1.02 -5.38
N HIS A 48 2.86 -0.55 -6.00
CA HIS A 48 4.10 -1.31 -6.09
C HIS A 48 4.94 -1.14 -4.82
N GLY A 49 4.89 0.03 -4.18
CA GLY A 49 5.57 0.29 -2.91
C GLY A 49 5.33 1.71 -2.42
N VAL A 50 5.86 2.01 -1.23
CA VAL A 50 5.86 3.36 -0.64
C VAL A 50 7.18 4.04 -0.99
N ARG A 51 7.14 5.32 -1.39
CA ARG A 51 8.30 6.18 -1.65
C ARG A 51 8.49 7.21 -0.55
N GLU A 52 7.41 7.82 -0.09
CA GLU A 52 7.43 8.86 0.94
C GLU A 52 6.25 8.72 1.89
N ILE A 53 6.47 9.06 3.16
CA ILE A 53 5.45 9.17 4.20
C ILE A 53 5.56 10.56 4.80
N LYS A 54 4.45 11.27 4.88
CA LYS A 54 4.35 12.53 5.61
C LYS A 54 3.38 12.37 6.77
N LEU A 55 3.85 12.65 7.97
CA LEU A 55 3.01 12.71 9.17
C LEU A 55 2.95 14.14 9.70
N VAL A 56 1.77 14.52 10.17
CA VAL A 56 1.55 15.68 11.04
C VAL A 56 1.09 15.17 12.39
N TYR A 57 1.70 15.62 13.47
CA TYR A 57 1.47 15.11 14.81
C TYR A 57 1.76 16.14 15.90
N ASP A 58 1.26 15.86 17.11
CA ASP A 58 1.78 16.40 18.36
C ASP A 58 1.55 15.39 19.50
N HIS A 59 0.41 15.45 20.18
CA HIS A 59 0.02 14.48 21.23
C HIS A 59 -0.55 13.17 20.69
N CYS A 60 -0.91 13.15 19.40
CA CYS A 60 -1.37 12.02 18.60
C CYS A 60 -0.96 12.25 17.14
N ILE A 61 -1.27 11.30 16.27
CA ILE A 61 -1.14 11.48 14.82
C ILE A 61 -2.36 12.25 14.30
N ASP A 62 -2.16 13.49 13.89
CA ASP A 62 -3.21 14.33 13.33
C ASP A 62 -3.55 13.94 11.90
N SER A 63 -2.53 13.74 11.06
CA SER A 63 -2.75 13.26 9.71
C SER A 63 -1.56 12.51 9.11
N ILE A 64 -1.86 11.69 8.10
CA ILE A 64 -0.89 10.96 7.29
C ILE A 64 -1.20 11.17 5.80
N SER A 65 -0.17 11.27 4.97
CA SER A 65 -0.27 11.19 3.52
C SER A 65 0.97 10.50 2.96
N LEU A 66 0.85 9.89 1.78
CA LEU A 66 1.88 9.06 1.19
C LEU A 66 2.17 9.46 -0.24
N VAL A 67 3.37 9.13 -0.69
CA VAL A 67 3.70 9.00 -2.11
C VAL A 67 4.00 7.54 -2.37
N TYR A 68 3.19 6.92 -3.23
CA TYR A 68 3.35 5.54 -3.67
C TYR A 68 4.07 5.44 -5.00
N ASP A 69 4.59 4.26 -5.30
CA ASP A 69 5.03 3.87 -6.63
C ASP A 69 3.93 3.13 -7.39
N LYS A 70 3.58 3.60 -8.58
CA LYS A 70 2.68 2.91 -9.51
C LYS A 70 3.40 2.74 -10.84
N ASN A 71 3.93 1.56 -11.10
CA ASN A 71 4.69 1.24 -12.32
C ASN A 71 5.86 2.22 -12.56
N GLY A 72 6.66 2.50 -11.52
CA GLY A 72 7.79 3.43 -11.61
C GLY A 72 7.43 4.92 -11.53
N LYS A 73 6.14 5.27 -11.53
CA LYS A 73 5.67 6.66 -11.38
C LYS A 73 5.23 6.95 -9.94
N ALA A 74 5.60 8.12 -9.44
CA ALA A 74 5.15 8.60 -8.13
C ALA A 74 3.66 9.02 -8.19
N VAL A 75 2.85 8.54 -7.24
CA VAL A 75 1.42 8.87 -7.09
C VAL A 75 1.17 9.29 -5.65
N ARG A 76 0.64 10.51 -5.45
CA ARG A 76 0.32 11.03 -4.12
C ARG A 76 -1.05 10.50 -3.66
N SER A 77 -1.16 10.12 -2.39
CA SER A 77 -2.44 9.82 -1.75
C SER A 77 -3.17 11.12 -1.37
N GLU A 78 -4.45 10.97 -1.03
CA GLU A 78 -5.14 11.99 -0.23
C GLU A 78 -4.51 12.12 1.16
N LYS A 79 -4.77 13.24 1.84
CA LYS A 79 -4.40 13.43 3.25
C LYS A 79 -5.49 12.83 4.14
N HIS A 80 -5.10 11.91 5.01
CA HIS A 80 -6.01 11.24 5.95
C HIS A 80 -5.81 11.81 7.35
N GLY A 81 -6.85 12.46 7.89
CA GLY A 81 -6.82 13.14 9.20
C GLY A 81 -7.00 14.65 9.12
N GLY A 82 -6.96 15.31 10.28
CA GLY A 82 -7.33 16.71 10.43
C GLY A 82 -6.24 17.71 10.03
N GLN A 83 -6.51 18.99 10.35
CA GLN A 83 -5.59 20.11 10.10
C GLN A 83 -4.85 20.55 11.37
N GLY A 84 -4.89 19.72 12.43
CA GLY A 84 -4.19 19.98 13.68
C GLY A 84 -2.71 19.63 13.62
N GLY A 85 -2.12 19.43 14.79
CA GLY A 85 -0.70 19.12 14.97
C GLY A 85 0.20 20.33 14.70
N ASN A 86 1.38 20.32 15.33
CA ASN A 86 2.38 21.38 15.19
C ASN A 86 3.74 20.86 14.70
N LYS A 87 3.94 19.53 14.70
CA LYS A 87 5.15 18.88 14.17
C LYS A 87 4.81 18.18 12.88
N THR A 88 5.72 18.30 11.91
CA THR A 88 5.65 17.59 10.63
C THR A 88 6.93 16.81 10.44
N THR A 89 6.83 15.57 9.96
CA THR A 89 7.98 14.80 9.50
C THR A 89 7.71 14.22 8.12
N GLU A 90 8.75 14.18 7.30
CA GLU A 90 8.75 13.58 5.97
C GLU A 90 9.81 12.49 5.93
N ILE A 91 9.38 11.26 5.70
CA ILE A 91 10.23 10.08 5.57
C ILE A 91 10.35 9.79 4.08
N LYS A 92 11.51 10.10 3.50
CA LYS A 92 11.84 9.78 2.10
C LYS A 92 12.67 8.51 2.05
N LEU A 93 12.07 7.43 1.55
CA LEU A 93 12.77 6.16 1.39
C LEU A 93 13.66 6.23 0.16
N GLN A 94 14.85 5.62 0.24
CA GLN A 94 15.71 5.39 -0.93
C GLN A 94 15.10 4.30 -1.83
N TYR A 95 13.98 4.58 -2.49
CA TYR A 95 13.25 3.64 -3.32
C TYR A 95 14.00 3.36 -4.65
N PRO A 96 14.10 2.10 -5.12
CA PRO A 96 13.47 0.89 -4.59
C PRO A 96 14.28 0.10 -3.55
N GLU A 97 15.50 0.51 -3.22
CA GLU A 97 16.42 -0.24 -2.36
C GLU A 97 16.00 -0.24 -0.88
N GLU A 98 15.28 0.79 -0.46
CA GLU A 98 14.69 0.93 0.86
C GLU A 98 13.16 0.84 0.78
N TYR A 99 12.60 -0.04 1.61
CA TYR A 99 11.16 -0.30 1.67
C TYR A 99 10.74 -0.66 3.09
N LEU A 100 9.48 -0.37 3.41
CA LEU A 100 8.91 -0.65 4.72
C LEU A 100 8.68 -2.15 4.91
N ILE A 101 9.18 -2.66 6.03
CA ILE A 101 9.04 -4.05 6.47
C ILE A 101 8.27 -4.18 7.78
N GLY A 102 7.95 -3.07 8.45
CA GLY A 102 7.18 -3.11 9.69
C GLY A 102 6.71 -1.74 10.13
N VAL A 103 5.69 -1.74 10.99
CA VAL A 103 5.15 -0.57 11.66
C VAL A 103 4.79 -0.97 13.07
N SER A 104 5.09 -0.10 14.03
CA SER A 104 4.60 -0.20 15.40
C SER A 104 4.06 1.14 15.87
N GLY A 105 3.36 1.15 16.98
CA GLY A 105 2.81 2.39 17.53
C GLY A 105 1.90 2.12 18.71
N TYR A 106 1.17 3.15 19.11
CA TYR A 106 0.23 3.10 20.21
C TYR A 106 -1.10 3.75 19.82
N TYR A 107 -2.18 3.32 20.45
CA TYR A 107 -3.49 3.96 20.33
C TYR A 107 -4.24 3.99 21.66
N CYS A 108 -4.90 5.10 21.92
CA CYS A 108 -5.87 5.29 23.00
C CYS A 108 -6.64 6.60 22.77
N PRO A 109 -7.71 6.86 23.54
CA PRO A 109 -8.36 8.17 23.52
C PRO A 109 -7.40 9.29 23.95
N VAL A 110 -7.53 10.48 23.34
CA VAL A 110 -6.80 11.69 23.79
C VAL A 110 -7.44 12.27 25.06
N VAL A 111 -8.77 12.18 25.16
CA VAL A 111 -9.56 12.59 26.33
C VAL A 111 -10.32 11.39 26.88
N HIS A 112 -10.62 11.38 28.19
CA HIS A 112 -11.14 10.20 28.91
C HIS A 112 -12.39 9.55 28.27
N SER A 113 -13.27 10.35 27.66
CA SER A 113 -14.51 9.87 27.01
C SER A 113 -14.43 9.85 25.47
N GLY A 114 -13.24 10.00 24.91
CA GLY A 114 -13.02 10.04 23.46
C GLY A 114 -12.96 8.66 22.83
N THR A 115 -13.11 8.59 21.50
CA THR A 115 -12.76 7.38 20.76
C THR A 115 -11.23 7.24 20.66
N PRO A 116 -10.69 6.02 20.65
CA PRO A 116 -9.27 5.80 20.46
C PRO A 116 -8.79 6.34 19.12
N VAL A 117 -7.61 6.96 19.11
CA VAL A 117 -6.90 7.41 17.91
C VAL A 117 -5.46 6.90 17.95
N ILE A 118 -4.78 6.92 16.82
CA ILE A 118 -3.35 6.60 16.75
C ILE A 118 -2.58 7.68 17.51
N ARG A 119 -1.94 7.27 18.61
CA ARG A 119 -1.15 8.15 19.48
C ARG A 119 0.28 8.27 19.01
N SER A 120 0.86 7.19 18.49
CA SER A 120 2.18 7.23 17.90
C SER A 120 2.37 6.23 16.77
N MET A 121 3.37 6.49 15.94
CA MET A 121 3.82 5.60 14.87
C MET A 121 5.35 5.57 14.80
N THR A 122 5.86 4.37 14.57
CA THR A 122 7.26 4.07 14.26
C THR A 122 7.30 3.18 13.02
N PHE A 123 8.05 3.60 12.01
CA PHE A 123 8.19 2.86 10.76
C PHE A 123 9.54 2.15 10.72
N LYS A 124 9.55 0.87 10.33
CA LYS A 124 10.77 0.09 10.13
C LYS A 124 10.94 -0.20 8.65
N SER A 125 12.04 0.26 8.07
CA SER A 125 12.49 -0.15 6.74
C SER A 125 13.46 -1.33 6.85
N ASN A 126 13.82 -1.91 5.71
CA ASN A 126 14.90 -2.89 5.61
C ASN A 126 16.29 -2.30 5.90
N LYS A 127 16.43 -0.98 6.07
CA LYS A 127 17.70 -0.29 6.33
C LYS A 127 17.75 0.37 7.72
N GLN A 128 16.64 0.95 8.18
CA GLN A 128 16.62 1.76 9.40
C GLN A 128 15.23 1.84 10.04
N VAL A 129 15.14 2.58 11.13
CA VAL A 129 13.90 2.84 11.88
C VAL A 129 13.65 4.35 11.91
N TYR A 130 12.40 4.76 11.73
CA TYR A 130 11.94 6.15 11.76
C TYR A 130 10.88 6.33 12.85
N GLY A 131 11.10 7.28 13.76
CA GLY A 131 10.22 7.56 14.90
C GLY A 131 10.84 7.19 16.24
N PRO A 132 10.03 7.10 17.32
CA PRO A 132 8.58 7.27 17.32
C PRO A 132 8.15 8.72 17.04
N TYR A 133 7.00 8.87 16.40
CA TYR A 133 6.32 10.16 16.20
C TYR A 133 5.00 10.15 16.97
N GLY A 134 4.69 11.22 17.69
CA GLY A 134 3.55 11.31 18.61
C GLY A 134 3.92 10.92 20.04
N VAL A 135 2.98 10.30 20.77
CA VAL A 135 3.13 9.91 22.19
C VAL A 135 2.88 8.41 22.35
N GLU A 136 3.84 7.69 22.92
CA GLU A 136 3.75 6.24 23.18
C GLU A 136 2.90 5.96 24.42
N GLN A 137 1.58 6.13 24.30
CA GLN A 137 0.61 5.93 25.37
C GLN A 137 -0.57 5.06 24.91
N GLY A 138 -1.01 4.14 25.77
CA GLY A 138 -2.18 3.32 25.54
C GLY A 138 -1.82 1.90 25.13
N THR A 139 -2.62 1.33 24.22
CA THR A 139 -2.42 -0.04 23.74
C THR A 139 -1.37 -0.05 22.64
N PRO A 140 -0.26 -0.80 22.80
CA PRO A 140 0.73 -0.93 21.73
C PRO A 140 0.19 -1.81 20.60
N PHE A 141 0.63 -1.52 19.38
CA PHE A 141 0.54 -2.43 18.25
C PHE A 141 1.90 -2.54 17.56
N SER A 142 2.16 -3.70 16.95
CA SER A 142 3.36 -3.91 16.17
C SER A 142 3.12 -4.98 15.12
N PHE A 143 3.66 -4.74 13.94
CA PHE A 143 3.63 -5.65 12.82
C PHE A 143 4.97 -5.63 12.08
N SER A 144 5.41 -6.78 11.59
CA SER A 144 6.57 -6.91 10.70
C SER A 144 6.34 -8.02 9.68
N VAL A 145 6.82 -7.82 8.45
CA VAL A 145 6.74 -8.80 7.36
C VAL A 145 8.12 -9.38 7.08
N ASN A 146 8.21 -10.71 7.10
CA ASN A 146 9.42 -11.42 6.70
C ASN A 146 9.40 -11.69 5.19
N GLY A 147 10.35 -11.06 4.49
CA GLY A 147 10.50 -11.21 3.06
C GLY A 147 9.31 -10.69 2.29
N GLY A 148 8.78 -9.51 2.62
CA GLY A 148 7.71 -8.79 1.92
C GLY A 148 7.83 -7.29 2.16
N ARG A 149 6.89 -6.49 1.63
CA ARG A 149 6.86 -5.04 1.88
C ARG A 149 5.45 -4.48 1.95
N ILE A 150 5.30 -3.35 2.63
CA ILE A 150 4.06 -2.57 2.63
C ILE A 150 3.89 -1.90 1.27
N VAL A 151 2.70 -2.04 0.69
CA VAL A 151 2.35 -1.56 -0.65
C VAL A 151 1.08 -0.73 -0.70
N GLY A 152 0.47 -0.46 0.44
CA GLY A 152 -0.73 0.34 0.56
C GLY A 152 -1.13 0.51 2.01
N MET A 153 -1.90 1.54 2.30
CA MET A 153 -2.44 1.80 3.63
C MET A 153 -3.95 2.03 3.52
N ASN A 154 -4.65 1.65 4.58
CA ASN A 154 -6.05 1.97 4.77
C ASN A 154 -6.28 2.34 6.23
N GLY A 155 -7.47 2.81 6.57
CA GLY A 155 -7.75 3.17 7.95
C GLY A 155 -9.04 3.93 8.11
N ARG A 156 -9.07 4.71 9.18
CA ARG A 156 -10.16 5.65 9.46
C ARG A 156 -9.58 6.97 9.94
N SER A 157 -10.20 8.06 9.55
CA SER A 157 -9.76 9.39 9.99
C SER A 157 -10.91 10.39 10.06
N GLY A 158 -10.84 11.28 11.05
CA GLY A 158 -11.65 12.47 11.18
C GLY A 158 -10.75 13.66 11.51
N TRP A 159 -10.87 14.17 12.74
CA TRP A 159 -9.98 15.22 13.27
C TRP A 159 -8.54 14.72 13.48
N TYR A 160 -8.37 13.41 13.69
CA TYR A 160 -7.09 12.73 13.84
C TYR A 160 -7.07 11.48 12.96
N LEU A 161 -5.95 10.76 12.95
CA LEU A 161 -5.89 9.41 12.44
C LEU A 161 -6.49 8.44 13.48
N ASP A 162 -7.73 8.01 13.27
CA ASP A 162 -8.45 7.14 14.20
C ASP A 162 -7.92 5.70 14.20
N SER A 163 -7.64 5.15 13.02
CA SER A 163 -7.08 3.80 12.87
C SER A 163 -6.27 3.64 11.59
N ILE A 164 -5.38 2.63 11.57
CA ILE A 164 -4.48 2.35 10.45
C ILE A 164 -4.35 0.85 10.19
N GLY A 165 -4.34 0.44 8.93
CA GLY A 165 -4.07 -0.90 8.45
C GLY A 165 -3.18 -0.87 7.19
N PHE A 166 -2.67 -2.04 6.80
CA PHE A 166 -1.65 -2.13 5.74
C PHE A 166 -1.96 -3.24 4.74
N HIS A 167 -1.71 -2.93 3.47
CA HIS A 167 -1.63 -3.91 2.38
C HIS A 167 -0.19 -4.35 2.18
N LEU A 168 0.03 -5.65 2.09
CA LEU A 168 1.35 -6.26 2.01
C LEU A 168 1.52 -6.98 0.67
N SER A 169 2.67 -6.83 0.03
CA SER A 169 3.09 -7.74 -1.05
C SER A 169 4.14 -8.72 -0.54
N ARG A 170 3.98 -9.98 -0.90
CA ARG A 170 5.03 -10.99 -0.77
C ARG A 170 5.70 -11.17 -2.14
N PRO A 171 7.03 -11.17 -2.24
CA PRO A 171 7.73 -11.62 -3.42
C PRO A 171 7.31 -13.06 -3.68
N LYS A 172 6.95 -13.35 -4.93
CA LYS A 172 6.72 -14.72 -5.37
C LYS A 172 7.97 -15.52 -5.06
N SER A 173 7.82 -16.65 -4.35
CA SER A 173 8.94 -17.55 -4.09
C SER A 173 9.63 -17.89 -5.42
N THR A 174 10.84 -17.39 -5.63
CA THR A 174 11.59 -17.49 -6.88
C THR A 174 12.10 -18.91 -7.17
N LYS A 175 11.67 -19.93 -6.41
CA LYS A 175 12.04 -21.33 -6.62
C LYS A 175 11.76 -21.81 -8.06
N VAL A 176 10.77 -21.24 -8.75
CA VAL A 176 10.45 -21.59 -10.15
C VAL A 176 11.33 -20.83 -11.15
N ILE A 177 11.56 -19.54 -10.95
CA ILE A 177 12.34 -18.69 -11.88
C ILE A 177 13.83 -19.05 -11.85
N HIS A 178 14.38 -19.37 -10.68
CA HIS A 178 15.76 -19.86 -10.56
C HIS A 178 15.98 -21.20 -11.28
N LYS A 179 14.96 -22.08 -11.28
CA LYS A 179 15.00 -23.39 -11.94
C LYS A 179 14.95 -23.24 -13.47
N LEU A 180 14.15 -22.29 -13.97
CA LEU A 180 14.08 -21.96 -15.39
C LEU A 180 15.35 -21.30 -15.90
N ARG A 181 15.95 -20.39 -15.12
CA ARG A 181 17.20 -19.70 -15.49
C ARG A 181 18.41 -20.65 -15.50
N LYS A 182 18.47 -21.63 -14.59
CA LYS A 182 19.47 -22.72 -14.64
C LYS A 182 19.25 -23.67 -15.82
N LYS A 183 18.01 -24.02 -16.16
CA LYS A 183 17.71 -24.84 -17.34
C LYS A 183 18.11 -24.14 -18.63
N ILE A 184 17.73 -22.87 -18.81
CA ILE A 184 18.04 -22.11 -20.02
C ILE A 184 19.55 -21.92 -20.19
N HIS A 185 20.28 -21.58 -19.11
CA HIS A 185 21.74 -21.46 -19.15
C HIS A 185 22.46 -22.80 -19.42
N TRP A 186 21.87 -23.92 -19.00
CA TRP A 186 22.37 -25.26 -19.34
C TRP A 186 22.12 -25.60 -20.82
N PHE A 187 20.95 -25.26 -21.35
CA PHE A 187 20.63 -25.48 -22.77
C PHE A 187 21.45 -24.62 -23.73
N THR A 188 21.74 -23.36 -23.40
CA THR A 188 22.61 -22.51 -24.23
C THR A 188 24.07 -22.94 -24.25
N ARG A 189 24.51 -23.81 -23.34
CA ARG A 189 25.86 -24.41 -23.33
C ARG A 189 25.96 -25.75 -24.07
N MET A 190 24.85 -26.35 -24.49
CA MET A 190 24.85 -27.63 -25.22
C MET A 190 24.67 -27.49 -26.73
N VAL A 191 24.27 -26.31 -27.21
CA VAL A 191 24.01 -26.03 -28.64
C VAL A 191 25.07 -25.08 -29.22
N ALA A 192 26.15 -24.82 -28.48
CA ALA A 192 27.31 -24.04 -28.89
C ALA A 192 28.57 -24.92 -28.86
#